data_AF-A0A841VG70-F1
#
_entry.id   AF-A0A841VG70-F1
#
_cell.length_a   1.000
_cell.length_b   1.000
_cell.length_c   1.000
_cell.angle_alpha   90.00
_cell.angle_beta   90.00
_cell.angle_gamma   90.00
#
_symmetry.space_group_name_H-M   'P 1'
#
loop_
_entity.id
_entity.type
_entity.pdbx_description
1 polymer ?
#
loop_
_entity_poly.entity_id
_entity_poly.type
_entity_poly.pdbx_seq_one_letter_code
_entity_poly.pdbx_strand_id
1 'polypeptide(L)' 'MESSLVPLAVVNGGADRLVNLDYFDTVAYANLWEGRCHRLSGLGHAPFWEAQEEFTPLLERFLRDVETGRGTNFYKD' A
#
# COMPACT_ATOMS: atom_id res chain seq x y z
N MET A 1 -5.71 14.36 5.68
CA MET A 1 -5.16 14.35 4.33
C MET A 1 -3.68 14.06 4.45
N GLU A 2 -3.18 13.13 3.64
CA GLU A 2 -1.76 12.84 3.45
C GLU A 2 -1.35 13.55 2.14
N SER A 3 -0.32 14.40 2.19
CA SER A 3 -0.01 15.38 1.14
C SER A 3 1.33 15.15 0.43
N SER A 4 1.98 14.01 0.65
CA SER A 4 3.25 13.66 0.02
C SER A 4 3.09 13.53 -1.50
N LEU A 5 4.02 14.15 -2.23
CA LEU A 5 4.06 14.04 -3.69
C LEU A 5 4.80 12.78 -4.17
N VAL A 6 5.55 12.11 -3.30
CA VAL A 6 6.20 10.84 -3.65
C VAL A 6 5.17 9.69 -3.59
N PRO A 7 5.27 8.67 -4.46
CA PRO A 7 4.39 7.50 -4.40
C PRO A 7 4.37 6.88 -3.00
N LEU A 8 3.18 6.60 -2.50
CA LEU A 8 2.97 5.96 -1.19
C LEU A 8 2.18 4.67 -1.37
N ALA A 9 2.75 3.55 -0.94
CA ALA A 9 2.02 2.29 -0.79
C ALA A 9 1.61 2.11 0.68
N VAL A 10 0.34 1.73 0.89
CA VAL A 10 -0.18 1.31 2.20
C VAL A 10 -0.54 -0.16 2.11
N VAL A 11 0.16 -1.00 2.87
CA VAL A 11 -0.01 -2.46 2.87
C VAL A 11 -0.15 -2.94 4.32
N ASN A 12 -1.25 -3.60 4.63
CA ASN A 12 -1.50 -4.22 5.95
C ASN A 12 -2.00 -5.65 5.77
N GLY A 13 -1.95 -6.44 6.85
CA GLY A 13 -2.72 -7.68 6.89
C GLY A 13 -4.21 -7.37 7.09
N GLY A 14 -5.06 -8.07 6.36
CA GLY A 14 -6.51 -7.88 6.37
C GLY A 14 -7.19 -8.32 7.66
N ALA A 15 -6.47 -9.03 8.54
CA ALA A 15 -6.92 -9.45 9.87
C ALA A 15 -6.13 -8.75 11.00
N ASP A 16 -5.37 -7.70 10.69
CA ASP A 16 -4.66 -6.90 11.70
C ASP A 16 -5.65 -6.30 12.71
N ARG A 17 -5.37 -6.49 14.00
CA ARG A 17 -6.18 -6.00 15.13
C ARG A 17 -5.52 -4.86 15.90
N LEU A 18 -4.29 -4.48 15.54
CA LEU A 18 -3.54 -3.41 16.19
C LEU A 18 -3.83 -2.05 15.56
N VAL A 19 -4.17 -2.02 14.27
CA VAL A 19 -4.52 -0.79 13.53
C VAL A 19 -5.97 -0.80 13.08
N ASN A 20 -6.57 0.38 12.93
CA ASN A 20 -7.91 0.51 12.35
C ASN A 20 -7.80 0.51 10.83
N LEU A 21 -8.02 -0.65 10.20
CA LEU A 21 -7.91 -0.81 8.75
C LEU A 21 -8.85 0.13 8.00
N ASP A 22 -10.08 0.32 8.48
CA ASP A 22 -11.10 1.14 7.82
C ASP A 22 -10.76 2.63 7.87
N TYR A 23 -9.98 3.08 8.85
CA TYR A 23 -9.49 4.45 8.87
C TYR A 23 -8.60 4.77 7.65
N PHE A 24 -7.73 3.86 7.23
CA PHE A 24 -6.85 4.09 6.08
C PHE A 24 -7.63 4.33 4.78
N ASP A 25 -8.79 3.68 4.61
CA ASP A 25 -9.64 3.90 3.44
C ASP A 25 -10.33 5.28 3.43
N THR A 26 -10.36 5.98 4.57
CA THR A 26 -10.92 7.35 4.67
C THR A 26 -9.90 8.45 4.40
N VAL A 27 -8.61 8.12 4.38
CA VAL A 27 -7.56 9.13 4.22
C VAL A 27 -7.51 9.59 2.76
N ALA A 28 -7.63 10.90 2.56
CA ALA A 28 -7.33 11.51 1.26
C ALA A 28 -5.81 11.54 1.06
N TYR A 29 -5.31 10.71 0.16
CA TYR A 29 -3.89 10.61 -0.21
C TYR A 29 -3.60 11.37 -1.51
N ALA A 30 -2.52 12.15 -1.53
CA ALA A 30 -2.09 12.84 -2.75
C ALA A 30 -1.54 11.89 -3.82
N ASN A 31 -0.82 10.82 -3.43
CA ASN A 31 -0.17 9.92 -4.38
C ASN A 31 -0.19 8.45 -3.92
N LEU A 32 -1.38 7.91 -3.65
CA LEU A 32 -1.56 6.51 -3.25
C LEU A 32 -1.33 5.56 -4.43
N TRP A 33 -0.32 4.70 -4.30
CA TRP A 33 0.03 3.68 -5.28
C TRP A 33 -1.18 2.76 -5.58
N GLU A 34 -1.40 2.50 -6.88
CA GLU A 34 -2.56 1.77 -7.42
C GLU A 34 -3.94 2.32 -6.99
N GLY A 35 -4.00 3.50 -6.37
CA GLY A 35 -5.24 4.15 -5.93
C GLY A 35 -5.99 3.40 -4.81
N ARG A 36 -5.34 2.50 -4.06
CA ARG A 36 -5.98 1.77 -2.96
C ARG A 36 -5.01 1.37 -1.85
N CYS A 37 -5.53 1.18 -0.65
CA CYS A 37 -4.82 0.46 0.40
C CYS A 37 -4.87 -1.05 0.10
N HIS A 38 -3.74 -1.74 0.28
CA HIS A 38 -3.65 -3.19 0.10
C HIS A 38 -3.87 -3.88 1.44
N ARG A 39 -4.83 -4.82 1.47
CA ARG A 39 -5.11 -5.68 2.63
C ARG A 39 -4.83 -7.13 2.25
N LEU A 40 -3.82 -7.75 2.85
CA LEU A 40 -3.45 -9.15 2.59
C LEU A 40 -4.35 -10.09 3.41
N SER A 41 -5.21 -10.83 2.73
CA SER A 41 -6.31 -11.57 3.35
C SER A 41 -5.82 -12.55 4.42
N GLY A 42 -6.40 -12.50 5.61
CA GLY A 42 -6.11 -13.42 6.70
C GLY A 42 -4.81 -13.15 7.48
N LEU A 43 -3.95 -12.23 7.02
CA LEU A 43 -2.71 -11.90 7.71
C LEU A 43 -2.91 -10.85 8.82
N GLY A 44 -2.09 -10.93 9.86
CA GLY A 44 -2.08 -10.00 10.98
C GLY A 44 -1.22 -8.76 10.76
N HIS A 45 -0.54 -8.32 11.82
CA HIS A 45 0.15 -7.03 11.82
C HIS A 45 1.46 -7.00 11.02
N ALA A 46 2.10 -8.14 10.81
CA ALA A 46 3.41 -8.22 10.19
C ALA A 46 3.39 -9.12 8.94
N PRO A 47 2.68 -8.75 7.85
CA PRO A 47 2.62 -9.57 6.63
C PRO A 47 3.98 -9.92 6.03
N PHE A 48 4.97 -9.01 6.15
CA PHE A 48 6.35 -9.25 5.70
C PHE A 48 7.06 -10.38 6.47
N TRP A 49 6.54 -10.78 7.62
CA TRP A 49 7.01 -11.92 8.41
C TRP A 49 6.07 -13.12 8.29
N GLU A 50 4.76 -12.89 8.31
CA GLU A 50 3.72 -13.93 8.31
C GLU A 50 3.60 -14.65 6.96
N ALA A 51 3.77 -13.94 5.83
CA ALA A 51 3.69 -14.51 4.49
C ALA A 51 4.56 -13.70 3.51
N GLN A 52 5.87 -13.97 3.53
CA GLN A 52 6.85 -13.30 2.68
C GLN A 52 6.53 -13.45 1.19
N GLU A 53 6.01 -14.59 0.79
CA GLU A 53 5.59 -14.94 -0.56
C GLU A 53 4.42 -14.10 -1.08
N GLU A 54 3.59 -13.57 -0.18
CA GLU A 54 2.48 -12.67 -0.54
C GLU A 54 2.92 -11.20 -0.49
N PHE A 55 3.71 -10.82 0.51
CA PHE A 55 4.15 -9.44 0.70
C PHE A 55 5.26 -9.01 -0.29
N THR A 56 6.28 -9.85 -0.48
CA THR A 56 7.48 -9.50 -1.28
C THR A 56 7.12 -9.11 -2.72
N PRO A 57 6.23 -9.83 -3.44
CA PRO A 57 5.85 -9.41 -4.80
C PRO A 57 5.17 -8.04 -4.86
N LEU A 58 4.43 -7.62 -3.81
CA LEU A 58 3.87 -6.28 -3.74
C LEU A 58 4.96 -5.22 -3.55
N LEU A 59 5.92 -5.48 -2.65
CA LEU A 59 7.06 -4.59 -2.43
C LEU A 59 7.90 -4.42 -3.71
N GLU A 60 8.24 -5.52 -4.39
CA GLU A 60 9.00 -5.49 -5.64
C GLU A 60 8.29 -4.71 -6.74
N ARG A 61 6.96 -4.87 -6.87
CA ARG A 61 6.18 -4.12 -7.84
C ARG A 61 6.15 -2.63 -7.53
N PHE A 62 5.95 -2.26 -6.26
CA PHE A 62 6.00 -0.87 -5.83
C PHE A 62 7.38 -0.25 -6.14
N LEU A 63 8.47 -0.91 -5.78
CA LEU A 63 9.83 -0.43 -6.06
C LEU A 63 10.09 -0.25 -7.55
N ARG A 64 9.68 -1.23 -8.38
CA ARG A 64 9.79 -1.14 -9.85
C ARG A 64 9.00 0.03 -10.41
N ASP A 65 7.79 0.27 -9.92
CA ASP A 65 6.95 1.37 -10.40
C ASP A 65 7.48 2.74 -9.96
N VAL A 66 8.05 2.83 -8.75
CA VAL A 66 8.78 4.03 -8.30
C VAL A 66 9.99 4.29 -9.19
N GLU A 67 10.82 3.28 -9.45
CA GLU A 67 12.03 3.40 -10.28
C GLU A 67 11.70 3.84 -11.72
N THR A 68 10.57 3.37 -12.25
CA THR A 68 10.15 3.64 -13.63
C THR A 68 9.15 4.81 -13.76
N GLY A 69 8.86 5.52 -12.67
CA GLY A 69 7.94 6.68 -12.64
C GLY A 69 6.45 6.34 -12.76
N ARG A 70 6.09 5.06 -12.92
CA ARG A 70 4.69 4.58 -12.96
C ARG A 70 3.99 4.56 -11.61
N GLY A 71 4.74 4.72 -10.52
CA GLY A 71 4.19 4.78 -9.16
C GLY A 71 3.40 6.06 -8.88
N THR A 72 3.46 7.05 -9.77
CA THR A 72 2.77 8.33 -9.58
C THR A 72 1.38 8.33 -10.21
N ASN A 73 0.38 8.87 -9.49
CA ASN A 73 -0.99 9.02 -9.99
C ASN A 73 -1.18 10.20 -10.98
N PHE A 74 -0.11 10.93 -11.36
CA PHE A 74 -0.19 12.06 -12.28
C PHE A 74 -0.54 11.69 -13.74
N TYR A 75 -0.72 10.40 -14.05
CA TYR A 75 -1.04 9.91 -15.39
C TYR A 75 -2.47 9.39 -15.55
N LYS A 76 -3.35 9.56 -14.56
CA LYS A 76 -4.79 9.28 -14.69
C LYS A 76 -5.57 10.57 -14.91
N ASP A 77 -5.44 11.12 -16.11
CA ASP A 77 -6.42 12.03 -16.74
C ASP A 77 -6.93 11.39 -18.03
#